data_AF-A0A525CX68-F1
#
_entry.id   AF-A0A525CX68-F1
#
_cell.length_a   1.000
_cell.length_b   1.000
_cell.length_c   1.000
_cell.angle_alpha   90.00
_cell.angle_beta   90.00
_cell.angle_gamma   90.00
#
_symmetry.space_group_name_H-M   'P 1'
#
loop_
_entity.id
_entity.type
_entity.pdbx_description
1 polymer ?
#
loop_
_entity_poly.entity_id
_entity_poly.type
_entity_poly.pdbx_seq_one_letter_code
_entity_poly.pdbx_strand_id
1 'polypeptide(L)'
;MKLEKSDIFSITNTIIATLGFIFVIVQMNKATEEFKHSKINEKAQLLSMLHQRAFESEEMMDVFRKIEYNTMKFITTDFNDPEFHKSPNQQNLIELLSFFELIGTLRSLGLLSITEISETFGYYIIRTYHNREVEKYRTFLTNRAKDLGIKSGGGIVFPNFELLANELLELQTNASFKTH
;
A
#
# COMPACT_ATOMS: atom_id res chain seq x y z
N MET A 1 -14.77 -55.25 42.73
CA MET A 1 -14.00 -55.24 41.48
C MET A 1 -12.59 -54.80 41.83
N LYS A 2 -11.57 -55.67 41.76
CA LYS A 2 -10.17 -55.26 42.00
C LYS A 2 -9.63 -54.76 40.66
N LEU A 3 -9.22 -53.49 40.62
CA LEU A 3 -8.51 -52.94 39.47
C LEU A 3 -7.16 -53.66 39.36
N GLU A 4 -6.86 -54.22 38.18
CA GLU A 4 -5.53 -54.77 37.93
C GLU A 4 -4.52 -53.63 37.80
N LYS A 5 -3.25 -53.90 38.15
CA LYS A 5 -2.16 -52.91 38.02
C LYS A 5 -2.01 -52.40 36.59
N SER A 6 -2.37 -53.20 35.59
CA SER A 6 -2.43 -52.86 34.16
C SER A 6 -3.44 -51.74 33.87
N ASP A 7 -4.63 -51.77 34.47
CA ASP A 7 -5.68 -50.78 34.27
C ASP A 7 -5.29 -49.42 34.86
N ILE A 8 -4.67 -49.43 36.05
CA ILE A 8 -4.17 -48.21 36.71
C ILE A 8 -3.07 -47.56 35.87
N PHE A 9 -2.19 -48.35 35.25
CA PHE A 9 -1.13 -47.84 34.38
C PHE A 9 -1.68 -47.23 33.08
N SER A 10 -2.69 -47.87 32.47
CA SER A 10 -3.38 -47.36 31.27
C SER A 10 -4.09 -46.02 31.53
N ILE A 11 -4.83 -45.92 32.64
CA ILE A 11 -5.51 -44.68 33.04
C ILE A 11 -4.50 -43.56 33.27
N THR A 12 -3.39 -43.85 33.95
CA THR A 12 -2.34 -42.85 34.22
C THR A 12 -1.70 -42.33 32.94
N ASN A 13 -1.37 -43.21 31.99
CA ASN A 13 -0.84 -42.81 30.69
C ASN A 13 -1.83 -41.98 29.88
N THR A 14 -3.12 -42.32 29.96
CA THR A 14 -4.19 -41.56 29.28
C THR A 14 -4.31 -40.14 29.85
N ILE A 15 -4.23 -39.99 31.18
CA ILE A 15 -4.24 -38.67 31.84
C ILE A 15 -3.02 -37.84 31.42
N ILE A 16 -1.82 -38.43 31.45
CA ILE A 16 -0.58 -37.75 31.04
C ILE A 16 -0.66 -37.31 29.58
N ALA A 17 -1.13 -38.18 28.68
CA ALA A 17 -1.29 -37.85 27.26
C ALA A 17 -2.33 -36.74 27.06
N THR A 18 -3.44 -36.77 27.79
CA THR A 18 -4.49 -35.74 27.72
C THR A 18 -3.98 -34.39 28.20
N LEU A 19 -3.25 -34.35 29.31
CA LEU A 19 -2.62 -33.12 29.82
C LEU A 19 -1.57 -32.58 28.83
N GLY A 20 -0.78 -33.46 28.22
CA GLY A 20 0.16 -33.09 27.16
C GLY A 20 -0.54 -32.46 25.95
N PHE A 21 -1.67 -33.04 25.53
CA PHE A 21 -2.45 -32.52 24.40
C PHE A 21 -3.08 -31.15 24.70
N ILE A 22 -3.64 -30.96 25.89
CA ILE A 22 -4.16 -29.66 26.35
C ILE A 22 -3.04 -28.61 26.35
N PHE A 23 -1.85 -28.99 26.85
CA PHE A 23 -0.70 -28.09 26.86
C PHE A 23 -0.27 -27.67 25.44
N VAL A 24 -0.26 -28.59 24.48
CA VAL A 24 0.03 -28.29 23.07
C VAL A 24 -1.01 -27.32 22.49
N ILE A 25 -2.30 -27.52 22.75
CA ILE A 25 -3.36 -26.61 22.29
C ILE A 25 -3.14 -25.19 22.85
N VAL A 26 -2.84 -25.06 24.14
CA VAL A 26 -2.58 -23.75 24.77
C VAL A 26 -1.36 -23.07 24.16
N GLN A 27 -0.27 -23.82 23.91
CA GLN A 27 0.93 -23.30 23.26
C GLN A 27 0.65 -22.83 21.83
N MET A 28 -0.13 -23.60 21.06
CA MET A 28 -0.53 -23.23 19.70
C MET A 28 -1.38 -21.95 19.68
N ASN A 29 -2.29 -21.79 20.64
CA ASN A 29 -3.10 -20.58 20.74
C ASN A 29 -2.23 -19.35 21.04
N LYS A 30 -1.30 -19.45 22.00
CA LYS A 30 -0.34 -18.36 22.29
C LYS A 30 0.54 -18.02 21.09
N ALA A 31 1.11 -19.02 20.42
CA ALA A 31 1.91 -18.81 19.21
C ALA A 31 1.10 -18.15 18.09
N THR A 32 -0.20 -18.49 17.97
CA THR A 32 -1.10 -17.86 17.00
C THR A 32 -1.37 -16.39 17.34
N GLU A 33 -1.55 -16.06 18.62
CA GLU A 33 -1.71 -14.68 19.08
C GLU A 33 -0.43 -13.87 18.86
N GLU A 34 0.73 -14.41 19.25
CA GLU A 34 2.04 -13.77 19.00
C GLU A 34 2.28 -13.52 17.52
N PHE A 35 1.93 -14.48 16.66
CA PHE A 35 2.04 -14.32 15.21
C PHE A 35 1.10 -13.24 14.67
N LYS A 36 -0.13 -13.15 15.18
CA LYS A 36 -1.06 -12.06 14.83
C LYS A 36 -0.50 -10.70 15.25
N HIS A 37 0.04 -10.60 16.46
CA HIS A 37 0.64 -9.37 16.97
C HIS A 37 1.89 -8.97 16.18
N SER A 38 2.77 -9.92 15.81
CA SER A 38 3.95 -9.66 14.97
C SER A 38 3.54 -9.06 13.63
N LYS A 39 2.53 -9.66 12.96
CA LYS A 39 2.02 -9.14 11.69
C LYS A 39 1.47 -7.73 11.78
N ILE A 40 0.74 -7.41 12.85
CA ILE A 40 0.22 -6.06 13.08
C ILE A 40 1.38 -5.07 13.27
N ASN A 41 2.38 -5.44 14.07
CA ASN A 41 3.55 -4.59 14.32
C ASN A 41 4.39 -4.36 13.05
N GLU A 42 4.67 -5.41 12.28
CA GLU A 42 5.39 -5.31 11.00
C GLU A 42 4.65 -4.40 10.02
N LYS A 43 3.32 -4.50 9.97
CA LYS A 43 2.50 -3.66 9.11
C LYS A 43 2.48 -2.20 9.57
N ALA A 44 2.37 -1.95 10.87
CA ALA A 44 2.46 -0.61 11.44
C ALA A 44 3.84 0.02 11.17
N GLN A 45 4.92 -0.75 11.29
CA GLN A 45 6.27 -0.32 10.95
C GLN A 45 6.39 0.01 9.47
N LEU A 46 5.86 -0.84 8.57
CA LEU A 46 5.84 -0.57 7.14
C LEU A 46 5.08 0.73 6.82
N LEU A 47 3.88 0.91 7.37
CA LEU A 47 3.10 2.14 7.19
C LEU A 47 3.83 3.38 7.72
N SER A 48 4.46 3.26 8.89
CA SER A 48 5.29 4.33 9.47
C SER A 48 6.44 4.70 8.53
N MET A 49 7.20 3.72 8.03
CA MET A 49 8.30 3.95 7.09
C MET A 49 7.84 4.60 5.79
N LEU A 50 6.70 4.16 5.24
CA LEU A 50 6.11 4.75 4.04
C LEU A 50 5.66 6.19 4.29
N HIS A 51 5.05 6.45 5.44
CA HIS A 51 4.65 7.79 5.87
C HIS A 51 5.86 8.71 6.02
N GLN A 52 6.91 8.28 6.71
CA GLN A 52 8.15 9.04 6.85
C GLN A 52 8.75 9.35 5.49
N ARG A 53 8.86 8.35 4.61
CA ARG A 53 9.37 8.56 3.24
C ARG A 53 8.57 9.60 2.46
N ALA A 54 7.24 9.57 2.56
CA ALA A 54 6.37 10.48 1.82
C ALA A 54 6.39 11.91 2.37
N PHE A 55 6.38 12.06 3.70
CA PHE A 55 6.07 13.34 4.36
C PHE A 55 7.28 14.02 4.99
N GLU A 56 8.38 13.31 5.23
CA GLU A 56 9.64 13.91 5.70
C GLU A 56 10.56 14.35 4.55
N SER A 57 10.29 13.92 3.31
CA SER A 57 10.96 14.49 2.13
C SER A 57 10.37 15.87 1.81
N GLU A 58 11.21 16.90 1.96
CA GLU A 58 10.84 18.27 1.59
C GLU A 58 10.49 18.39 0.11
N GLU A 59 11.17 17.61 -0.75
CA GLU A 59 11.00 17.60 -2.19
C GLU A 59 9.64 17.03 -2.63
N MET A 60 9.25 15.87 -2.08
CA MET A 60 7.93 15.28 -2.34
C MET A 60 6.82 16.19 -1.81
N MET A 61 7.01 16.77 -0.62
CA MET A 61 6.01 17.66 -0.03
C MET A 61 5.90 19.00 -0.73
N ASP A 62 6.98 19.56 -1.25
CA ASP A 62 6.95 20.77 -2.07
C ASP A 62 6.15 20.53 -3.36
N VAL A 63 6.40 19.42 -4.06
CA VAL A 63 5.60 19.07 -5.24
C VAL A 63 4.15 18.81 -4.89
N PHE A 64 3.88 18.07 -3.81
CA PHE A 64 2.51 17.84 -3.38
C PHE A 64 1.78 19.16 -3.08
N ARG A 65 2.42 20.11 -2.38
CA ARG A 65 1.82 21.44 -2.15
C ARG A 65 1.56 22.17 -3.46
N LYS A 66 2.48 22.12 -4.42
CA LYS A 66 2.28 22.73 -5.74
C LYS A 66 1.07 22.13 -6.47
N ILE A 67 0.87 20.81 -6.35
CA ILE A 67 -0.31 20.10 -6.85
C ILE A 67 -1.57 20.56 -6.11
N GLU A 68 -1.53 20.57 -4.78
CA GLU A 68 -2.66 20.91 -3.90
C GLU A 68 -3.19 22.33 -4.16
N TYR A 69 -2.30 23.30 -4.34
CA TYR A 69 -2.63 24.70 -4.59
C TYR A 69 -2.76 25.03 -6.09
N ASN A 70 -2.69 24.04 -6.99
CA ASN A 70 -2.69 24.24 -8.45
C ASN A 70 -1.65 25.27 -8.93
N THR A 71 -0.53 25.40 -8.22
CA THR A 71 0.58 26.28 -8.59
C THR A 71 1.65 25.55 -9.38
N MET A 72 1.55 24.21 -9.46
CA MET A 72 2.35 23.41 -10.38
C MET A 72 2.07 23.85 -11.81
N LYS A 73 3.09 24.45 -12.43
CA LYS A 73 3.09 24.78 -13.85
C LYS A 73 4.30 24.11 -14.46
N PHE A 74 4.09 23.23 -15.43
CA PHE A 74 5.16 22.87 -16.32
C PHE A 74 5.47 24.09 -17.18
N ILE A 75 6.74 24.49 -17.16
CA ILE A 75 7.23 25.68 -17.88
C ILE A 75 6.95 25.55 -19.37
N THR A 76 6.85 24.31 -19.86
CA THR A 76 6.68 23.98 -21.26
C THR A 76 5.40 23.18 -21.43
N THR A 77 4.54 23.61 -22.36
CA THR A 77 3.49 22.73 -22.93
C THR A 77 4.09 21.66 -23.83
N ASP A 78 5.36 21.84 -24.24
CA ASP A 78 6.13 20.85 -24.95
C ASP A 78 6.86 19.95 -23.95
N PHE A 79 6.26 18.80 -23.68
CA PHE A 79 6.88 17.75 -22.87
C PHE A 79 8.08 17.09 -23.56
N ASN A 80 8.43 17.45 -24.80
CA ASN A 80 9.67 17.04 -25.48
C ASN A 80 10.80 18.07 -25.32
N ASP A 81 10.58 19.17 -24.60
CA ASP A 81 11.62 20.17 -24.35
C ASP A 81 12.76 19.55 -23.52
N PRO A 82 14.01 19.57 -24.03
CA PRO A 82 15.18 19.08 -23.29
C PRO A 82 15.40 19.77 -21.94
N GLU A 83 14.95 21.02 -21.75
CA GLU A 83 15.05 21.74 -20.48
C GLU A 83 13.99 21.30 -19.47
N PHE A 84 12.84 20.81 -19.95
CA PHE A 84 11.83 20.21 -19.10
C PHE A 84 12.32 18.85 -18.57
N HIS A 85 12.90 18.05 -19.45
CA HIS A 85 13.54 16.79 -19.12
C HIS A 85 14.76 17.03 -18.22
N LYS A 86 14.69 16.58 -16.95
CA LYS A 86 15.67 16.78 -15.86
C LYS A 86 15.45 18.04 -15.00
N SER A 87 14.38 18.79 -15.21
CA SER A 87 14.04 19.86 -14.26
C SER A 87 13.75 19.27 -12.87
N PRO A 88 14.12 19.96 -11.77
CA PRO A 88 13.83 19.49 -10.41
C PRO A 88 12.33 19.21 -10.19
N ASN A 89 11.46 20.03 -10.78
CA ASN A 89 10.01 19.81 -10.70
C ASN A 89 9.57 18.50 -11.36
N GLN A 90 10.17 18.12 -12.49
CA GLN A 90 9.86 16.84 -13.14
C GLN A 90 10.37 15.67 -12.30
N GLN A 91 11.59 15.75 -11.76
CA GLN A 91 12.18 14.68 -10.95
C GLN A 91 11.36 14.41 -9.69
N ASN A 92 11.03 15.47 -8.94
CA ASN A 92 10.23 15.36 -7.72
C ASN A 92 8.81 14.86 -8.01
N LEU A 93 8.24 15.21 -9.17
CA LEU A 93 6.97 14.63 -9.60
C LEU A 93 7.07 13.14 -9.91
N ILE A 94 8.11 12.73 -10.65
CA ILE A 94 8.35 11.32 -10.95
C ILE A 94 8.50 10.56 -9.63
N GLU A 95 9.22 11.11 -8.66
CA GLU A 95 9.40 10.50 -7.35
C GLU A 95 8.07 10.33 -6.61
N LEU A 96 7.24 11.38 -6.57
CA LEU A 96 5.90 11.32 -5.97
C LEU A 96 5.00 10.28 -6.66
N LEU A 97 4.97 10.25 -7.99
CA LEU A 97 4.18 9.28 -8.75
C LEU A 97 4.72 7.85 -8.59
N SER A 98 6.04 7.69 -8.52
CA SER A 98 6.67 6.39 -8.25
C SER A 98 6.37 5.91 -6.84
N PHE A 99 6.29 6.82 -5.87
CA PHE A 99 5.83 6.49 -4.53
C PHE A 99 4.39 5.99 -4.54
N PHE A 100 3.46 6.67 -5.22
CA PHE A 100 2.08 6.19 -5.31
C PHE A 100 1.94 4.88 -6.09
N GLU A 101 2.76 4.68 -7.12
CA GLU A 101 2.86 3.40 -7.83
C GLU A 101 3.35 2.27 -6.91
N LEU A 102 4.30 2.55 -6.03
CA LEU A 102 4.73 1.61 -5.00
C LEU A 102 3.56 1.27 -4.05
N ILE A 103 2.81 2.27 -3.57
CA ILE A 103 1.64 2.03 -2.71
C ILE A 103 0.59 1.18 -3.45
N GLY A 104 0.29 1.48 -4.71
CA GLY A 104 -0.60 0.68 -5.56
C GLY A 104 -0.09 -0.75 -5.75
N THR A 105 1.23 -0.93 -5.91
CA THR A 105 1.84 -2.25 -5.99
C THR A 105 1.65 -3.03 -4.69
N LEU A 106 1.93 -2.42 -3.53
CA LEU A 106 1.72 -3.04 -2.22
C LEU A 106 0.24 -3.43 -2.00
N ARG A 107 -0.70 -2.63 -2.49
CA ARG A 107 -2.13 -2.94 -2.50
C ARG A 107 -2.45 -4.15 -3.37
N SER A 108 -1.92 -4.20 -4.60
CA SER A 108 -2.14 -5.29 -5.54
C SER A 108 -1.61 -6.64 -5.01
N LEU A 109 -0.52 -6.59 -4.24
CA LEU A 109 0.09 -7.75 -3.57
C LEU A 109 -0.63 -8.14 -2.26
N GLY A 110 -1.65 -7.39 -1.83
CA GLY A 110 -2.38 -7.65 -0.59
C GLY A 110 -1.61 -7.32 0.69
N LEU A 111 -0.50 -6.58 0.58
CA LEU A 111 0.30 -6.16 1.75
C LEU A 111 -0.35 -5.00 2.50
N LEU A 112 -1.09 -4.15 1.77
CA LEU A 112 -1.89 -3.06 2.33
C LEU A 112 -3.35 -3.21 1.90
N SER A 113 -4.27 -2.97 2.83
CA SER A 113 -5.70 -2.89 2.51
C SER A 113 -6.05 -1.50 1.95
N ILE A 114 -7.15 -1.44 1.19
CA ILE A 114 -7.63 -0.16 0.66
C ILE A 114 -8.00 0.83 1.78
N THR A 115 -8.52 0.35 2.91
CA THR A 115 -8.89 1.18 4.06
C THR A 115 -7.67 1.86 4.68
N GLU A 116 -6.60 1.10 4.94
CA GLU A 116 -5.36 1.67 5.52
C GLU A 116 -4.72 2.70 4.60
N ILE A 117 -4.77 2.46 3.29
CA ILE A 117 -4.28 3.41 2.30
C ILE A 117 -5.17 4.65 2.28
N SER A 118 -6.50 4.48 2.31
CA SER A 118 -7.45 5.59 2.34
C SER A 118 -7.22 6.50 3.54
N GLU A 119 -6.99 5.93 4.72
CA GLU A 119 -6.78 6.67 5.97
C GLU A 119 -5.42 7.38 6.00
N THR A 120 -4.37 6.78 5.45
CA THR A 120 -2.99 7.31 5.56
C THR A 120 -2.60 8.19 4.37
N PHE A 121 -2.95 7.78 3.15
CA PHE A 121 -2.47 8.38 1.90
C PHE A 121 -3.59 8.82 0.96
N GLY A 122 -4.86 8.50 1.27
CA GLY A 122 -5.99 8.68 0.36
C GLY A 122 -6.15 10.11 -0.13
N TYR A 123 -6.00 11.09 0.76
CA TYR A 123 -6.04 12.52 0.40
C TYR A 123 -4.99 12.86 -0.68
N TYR A 124 -3.73 12.47 -0.45
CA TYR A 124 -2.61 12.80 -1.31
C TYR A 124 -2.74 12.16 -2.71
N ILE A 125 -3.15 10.89 -2.73
CA ILE A 125 -3.35 10.12 -3.95
C ILE A 125 -4.48 10.73 -4.79
N ILE A 126 -5.65 10.99 -4.19
CA ILE A 126 -6.80 11.55 -4.92
C ILE A 126 -6.51 12.97 -5.41
N ARG A 127 -5.90 13.84 -4.60
CA ARG A 127 -5.54 15.20 -5.01
C ARG A 127 -4.55 15.20 -6.18
N THR A 128 -3.57 14.31 -6.14
CA THR A 128 -2.59 14.14 -7.22
C THR A 128 -3.24 13.59 -8.48
N TYR A 129 -4.11 12.59 -8.34
CA TYR A 129 -4.82 11.96 -9.45
C TYR A 129 -5.71 12.95 -10.22
N HIS A 130 -6.40 13.85 -9.51
CA HIS A 130 -7.26 14.86 -10.13
C HIS A 130 -6.53 16.12 -10.63
N ASN A 131 -5.22 16.22 -10.44
CA ASN A 131 -4.48 17.39 -10.91
C ASN A 131 -4.28 17.34 -12.43
N ARG A 132 -4.74 18.38 -13.13
CA ARG A 132 -4.71 18.48 -14.59
C ARG A 132 -3.30 18.37 -15.18
N GLU A 133 -2.29 18.93 -14.51
CA GLU A 133 -0.93 18.87 -15.01
C GLU A 133 -0.37 17.45 -14.84
N VAL A 134 -0.66 16.78 -13.73
CA VAL A 134 -0.31 15.36 -13.53
C VAL A 134 -0.95 14.46 -14.59
N GLU A 135 -2.22 14.69 -14.92
CA GLU A 135 -2.93 13.96 -15.99
C GLU A 135 -2.25 14.15 -17.36
N LYS A 136 -1.91 15.40 -17.73
CA LYS A 136 -1.18 15.68 -18.97
C LYS A 136 0.16 14.94 -19.01
N TYR A 137 0.91 14.97 -17.91
CA TYR A 137 2.21 14.31 -17.82
C TYR A 137 2.08 12.79 -17.98
N ARG A 138 1.11 12.16 -17.30
CA ARG A 138 0.81 10.72 -17.46
C ARG A 138 0.38 10.36 -18.88
N THR A 139 -0.42 11.21 -19.51
CA THR A 139 -0.84 11.03 -20.92
C THR A 139 0.36 11.10 -21.86
N PHE A 140 1.25 12.07 -21.65
CA PHE A 140 2.52 12.17 -22.39
C PHE A 140 3.35 10.89 -22.24
N LEU A 141 3.54 10.38 -21.02
CA LEU A 141 4.30 9.15 -20.77
C LEU A 141 3.65 7.93 -21.45
N THR A 142 2.32 7.85 -21.43
CA THR A 142 1.55 6.79 -22.10
C THR A 142 1.78 6.81 -23.61
N ASN A 143 1.68 7.99 -24.23
CA ASN A 143 1.90 8.13 -25.68
C ASN A 143 3.35 7.83 -26.05
N ARG A 144 4.31 8.33 -25.25
CA ARG A 144 5.73 8.05 -25.47
C ARG A 144 6.05 6.56 -25.36
N ALA A 145 5.46 5.85 -24.41
CA ALA A 145 5.62 4.41 -24.29
C ALA A 145 5.10 3.66 -25.53
N LYS A 146 3.94 4.08 -26.07
CA LYS A 146 3.38 3.54 -27.32
C LYS A 146 4.30 3.78 -28.52
N ASP A 147 4.82 5.00 -28.66
CA ASP A 147 5.74 5.37 -29.74
C ASP A 147 7.04 4.53 -29.71
N LEU A 148 7.50 4.17 -28.51
CA LEU A 148 8.66 3.32 -28.28
C LEU A 148 8.36 1.81 -28.40
N GLY A 149 7.11 1.42 -28.70
CA GLY A 149 6.71 0.01 -28.77
C GLY A 149 6.71 -0.71 -27.42
N ILE A 150 6.76 0.04 -26.31
CA ILE A 150 6.70 -0.51 -24.96
C ILE A 150 5.25 -0.91 -24.68
N LYS A 151 5.00 -2.22 -24.58
CA LYS A 151 3.68 -2.73 -24.21
C LYS A 151 3.27 -2.19 -22.84
N SER A 152 2.02 -1.74 -22.73
CA SER A 152 1.39 -1.32 -21.47
C SER A 152 1.62 -2.39 -20.40
N GLY A 153 2.51 -2.11 -19.46
CA GLY A 153 3.11 -3.08 -18.53
C GLY A 153 4.60 -2.80 -18.26
N GLY A 154 5.30 -2.12 -19.17
CA GLY A 154 6.70 -1.69 -19.01
C GLY A 154 6.86 -0.35 -18.29
N GLY A 155 6.82 -0.35 -16.96
CA GLY A 155 7.63 0.51 -16.07
C GLY A 155 7.46 2.04 -16.04
N ILE A 156 6.73 2.70 -16.95
CA ILE A 156 6.70 4.19 -16.99
C ILE A 156 5.29 4.77 -16.75
N VAL A 157 4.23 3.97 -16.85
CA VAL A 157 2.84 4.46 -16.99
C VAL A 157 2.02 4.42 -15.68
N PHE A 158 2.68 4.26 -14.53
CA PHE A 158 2.07 4.21 -13.18
C PHE A 158 0.69 3.50 -13.09
N PRO A 159 0.55 2.27 -13.64
CA PRO A 159 -0.76 1.62 -13.75
C PRO A 159 -1.38 1.29 -12.39
N ASN A 160 -0.58 0.94 -11.38
CA ASN A 160 -1.11 0.61 -10.06
C ASN A 160 -1.54 1.88 -9.30
N PHE A 161 -0.91 3.03 -9.55
CA PHE A 161 -1.40 4.31 -9.06
C PHE A 161 -2.80 4.61 -9.62
N GLU A 162 -3.03 4.40 -10.92
CA GLU A 162 -4.33 4.64 -11.55
C GLU A 162 -5.42 3.74 -10.97
N LEU A 163 -5.14 2.44 -10.88
CA LEU A 163 -6.06 1.47 -10.29
C LEU A 163 -6.37 1.83 -8.83
N LEU A 164 -5.35 2.15 -8.04
CA LEU A 164 -5.51 2.53 -6.64
C LEU A 164 -6.35 3.80 -6.49
N ALA A 165 -6.10 4.82 -7.32
CA ALA A 165 -6.87 6.07 -7.26
C ALA A 165 -8.35 5.82 -7.57
N ASN A 166 -8.67 4.98 -8.55
CA ASN A 166 -10.04 4.60 -8.86
C ASN A 166 -10.70 3.81 -7.71
N GLU A 167 -10.01 2.83 -7.11
CA GLU A 167 -10.50 2.10 -5.93
C GLU A 167 -10.83 3.07 -4.76
N LEU A 168 -10.00 4.08 -4.54
CA LEU A 168 -10.23 5.10 -3.50
C LEU A 168 -11.45 5.98 -3.82
N LEU A 169 -11.67 6.35 -5.08
CA LEU A 169 -12.86 7.12 -5.49
C LEU A 169 -14.14 6.31 -5.32
N GLU A 170 -14.12 5.02 -5.66
CA GLU A 170 -15.24 4.11 -5.42
C GLU A 170 -15.56 3.99 -3.93
N LEU A 171 -14.53 3.88 -3.09
CA LEU A 171 -14.68 3.83 -1.64
C LEU A 171 -15.34 5.10 -1.09
N GLN A 172 -14.90 6.30 -1.53
CA GLN A 172 -15.49 7.58 -1.12
C GLN A 172 -16.95 7.72 -1.55
N THR A 173 -17.26 7.29 -2.78
CA THR A 173 -18.62 7.30 -3.32
C THR A 173 -19.53 6.41 -2.46
N ASN A 174 -19.11 5.18 -2.18
CA ASN A 174 -19.88 4.23 -1.38
C ASN A 174 -20.06 4.65 0.09
N ALA A 175 -19.08 5.38 0.66
CA ALA A 175 -19.21 5.93 2.00
C ALA A 175 -20.27 7.04 2.09
N SER A 176 -20.33 7.92 1.08
CA SER A 176 -21.31 9.02 1.04
C SER A 176 -22.76 8.56 0.94
N PHE A 177 -23.03 7.42 0.30
CA PHE A 177 -24.37 6.83 0.21
C PHE A 177 -24.88 6.19 1.51
N LYS A 178 -24.01 5.87 2.47
CA LYS A 178 -24.42 5.26 3.75
C LYS A 178 -24.83 6.28 4.81
N THR A 179 -24.58 7.56 4.57
CA THR A 179 -24.87 8.67 5.51
C THR A 179 -26.16 9.43 5.17
N HIS A 180 -26.91 8.98 4.17
CA HIS A 180 -28.21 9.51 3.74
C HIS A 180 -29.29 8.45 3.89
#